data_AF-A0A7X3S406-F1
#
_entry.id   AF-A0A7X3S406-F1
#
_cell.length_a   1.000
_cell.length_b   1.000
_cell.length_c   1.000
_cell.angle_alpha   90.00
_cell.angle_beta   90.00
_cell.angle_gamma   90.00
#
_symmetry.space_group_name_H-M   'P 1'
#
loop_
_entity.id
_entity.type
_entity.pdbx_description
1 polymer ?
#
loop_
_entity_poly.entity_id
_entity_poly.type
_entity_poly.pdbx_seq_one_letter_code
_entity_poly.pdbx_strand_id
1 'polypeptide(L)'
;MEELVKPIVQAFLVCDSVILDSFTRKKSIIGTFTHLWAPRFPCQHPQMGVYFCLTDAEGQYEFELRLVYLDQDQLIGTASLPSVDIKDRLQIHDFGVNIPALV
;
A
#
# COMPACT_ATOMS: atom_id res chain seq x y z
N MET A 1 13.21 26.33 -1.00
CA MET A 1 12.22 25.33 -1.45
C MET A 1 12.82 24.02 -1.01
N GLU A 2 12.34 23.42 0.07
CA GLU A 2 12.82 22.09 0.47
C GLU A 2 12.39 21.11 -0.62
N GLU A 3 13.37 20.59 -1.35
CA GLU A 3 13.16 19.61 -2.39
C GLU A 3 12.76 18.31 -1.68
N LEU A 4 11.46 18.02 -1.64
CA LEU A 4 10.95 16.77 -1.10
C LEU A 4 11.57 15.62 -1.89
N VAL A 5 12.39 14.82 -1.22
CA VAL A 5 13.08 13.68 -1.84
C VAL A 5 12.02 12.67 -2.27
N LYS A 6 11.96 12.36 -3.57
CA LYS A 6 10.98 11.42 -4.08
C LYS A 6 11.37 9.99 -3.65
N PRO A 7 10.56 9.30 -2.83
CA PRO A 7 10.87 7.95 -2.38
C PRO A 7 10.97 6.98 -3.56
N ILE A 8 11.87 6.01 -3.45
CA ILE A 8 12.01 4.90 -4.39
C ILE A 8 11.28 3.69 -3.83
N VAL A 9 10.34 3.14 -4.61
CA VAL A 9 9.62 1.90 -4.28
C VAL A 9 10.55 0.71 -4.53
N GLN A 10 10.88 -0.02 -3.46
CA GLN A 10 11.68 -1.24 -3.56
C GLN A 10 10.81 -2.48 -3.75
N ALA A 11 9.63 -2.50 -3.14
CA ALA A 11 8.68 -3.60 -3.24
C ALA A 11 7.26 -3.05 -3.20
N PHE A 12 6.38 -3.65 -4.00
CA PHE A 12 4.95 -3.38 -3.99
C PHE A 12 4.22 -4.70 -4.26
N LEU A 13 3.52 -5.20 -3.24
CA LEU A 13 2.89 -6.50 -3.24
C LEU A 13 1.41 -6.33 -2.89
N VAL A 14 0.57 -7.02 -3.64
CA VAL A 14 -0.86 -7.15 -3.35
C VAL A 14 -1.10 -8.52 -2.74
N CYS A 15 -1.93 -8.58 -1.71
CA CYS A 15 -2.22 -9.79 -0.97
C CYS A 15 -3.64 -9.78 -0.41
N ASP A 16 -4.09 -10.87 0.21
CA ASP A 16 -5.38 -10.91 0.89
C ASP A 16 -5.35 -10.04 2.15
N SER A 17 -4.28 -10.15 2.95
CA SER A 17 -4.10 -9.35 4.17
C SER A 17 -2.63 -9.22 4.59
N VAL A 18 -2.32 -8.10 5.25
CA VAL A 18 -1.06 -7.87 5.95
C VAL A 18 -1.31 -7.88 7.45
N ILE A 19 -0.60 -8.73 8.18
CA ILE A 19 -0.70 -8.87 9.64
C ILE A 19 0.57 -8.32 10.27
N LEU A 20 0.44 -7.33 11.16
CA LEU A 20 1.54 -6.87 12.00
C LEU A 20 1.53 -7.64 13.31
N ASP A 21 2.56 -8.44 13.55
CA ASP A 21 2.76 -9.13 14.82
C ASP A 21 3.12 -8.11 15.91
N SER A 22 2.31 -8.03 16.96
CA SER A 22 2.51 -7.08 18.07
C SER A 22 3.73 -7.39 18.93
N PHE A 23 4.17 -8.65 18.98
CA PHE A 23 5.33 -9.08 19.77
C PHE A 23 6.64 -8.88 19.01
N THR A 24 6.68 -9.31 17.74
CA THR A 24 7.92 -9.23 16.93
C THR A 24 8.04 -7.98 16.07
N ARG A 25 6.94 -7.23 15.89
CA ARG A 25 6.80 -6.12 14.92
C ARG A 25 7.07 -6.53 13.47
N LYS A 26 7.10 -7.84 13.17
CA LYS A 26 7.24 -8.35 11.81
C LYS A 26 5.89 -8.28 11.10
N LYS A 27 5.94 -8.02 9.79
CA LYS A 27 4.76 -8.04 8.92
C LYS A 27 4.68 -9.39 8.21
N SER A 28 3.55 -10.06 8.36
CA SER A 28 3.21 -11.29 7.65
C SER A 28 2.30 -10.95 6.48
N ILE A 29 2.69 -11.35 5.28
CA ILE A 29 1.92 -11.14 4.05
C ILE A 29 1.18 -12.45 3.74
N ILE A 30 -0.15 -12.40 3.72
CA ILE A 30 -1.00 -13.58 3.57
C ILE A 30 -1.65 -13.57 2.19
N GLY A 31 -1.44 -14.64 1.42
CA GLY A 31 -2.08 -14.84 0.12
C GLY A 31 -1.67 -13.77 -0.90
N THR A 32 -0.41 -13.77 -1.34
CA THR A 32 0.03 -12.87 -2.41
C THR A 32 -0.55 -13.28 -3.75
N PHE A 33 -0.99 -12.31 -4.53
CA PHE A 33 -1.55 -12.55 -5.85
C PHE A 33 -1.16 -11.46 -6.84
N THR A 34 -1.21 -11.80 -8.12
CA THR A 34 -0.96 -10.89 -9.24
C THR A 34 -2.21 -10.61 -10.06
N HIS A 35 -3.26 -11.40 -9.87
CA HIS A 35 -4.51 -11.33 -10.62
C HIS A 35 -5.68 -11.34 -9.64
N LEU A 36 -6.60 -10.38 -9.82
CA LEU A 36 -7.88 -10.37 -9.13
C LEU A 36 -8.88 -11.19 -9.94
N TRP A 37 -9.47 -12.21 -9.31
CA TRP A 37 -10.50 -12.99 -9.96
C TRP A 37 -11.85 -12.25 -9.89
N ALA A 38 -12.14 -11.46 -10.93
CA ALA A 38 -13.38 -10.69 -11.06
C ALA A 38 -14.19 -11.19 -12.27
N PRO A 39 -15.10 -12.17 -12.10
CA PRO A 39 -15.81 -12.79 -13.22
C PRO A 39 -16.77 -11.84 -13.94
N ARG A 40 -17.25 -10.79 -13.28
CA ARG A 40 -18.09 -9.74 -13.86
C ARG A 40 -17.89 -8.43 -13.10
N PHE A 41 -17.73 -7.33 -13.82
CA PHE A 41 -17.69 -5.99 -13.22
C PHE A 41 -19.10 -5.38 -13.13
N PRO A 42 -19.43 -4.64 -12.06
CA PRO A 42 -18.61 -4.40 -10.86
C PRO A 42 -18.49 -5.66 -9.98
N CYS A 43 -17.31 -5.90 -9.41
CA CYS A 43 -17.01 -7.05 -8.56
C CYS A 43 -16.56 -6.56 -7.19
N GLN A 44 -17.26 -7.00 -6.14
CA GLN A 44 -16.85 -6.72 -4.78
C GLN A 44 -15.75 -7.71 -4.35
N HIS A 45 -14.53 -7.21 -4.10
CA HIS A 45 -13.46 -8.04 -3.56
C HIS A 45 -13.49 -7.99 -2.03
N PRO A 46 -13.53 -9.14 -1.33
CA PRO A 46 -13.86 -9.19 0.09
C PRO A 46 -12.79 -8.57 0.99
N GLN A 47 -11.51 -8.72 0.65
CA GLN A 47 -10.39 -8.16 1.40
C GLN A 47 -9.20 -7.94 0.48
N MET A 48 -8.48 -6.84 0.61
CA MET A 48 -7.23 -6.61 -0.10
C MET A 48 -6.22 -5.97 0.84
N GLY A 49 -5.06 -6.57 0.95
CA GLY A 49 -3.87 -6.00 1.57
C GLY A 49 -2.90 -5.48 0.52
N VAL A 50 -2.22 -4.39 0.83
CA VAL A 50 -1.08 -3.88 0.06
C VAL A 50 0.09 -3.76 1.00
N TYR A 51 1.19 -4.40 0.63
CA TYR A 51 2.48 -4.25 1.27
C TYR A 51 3.42 -3.48 0.34
N PHE A 52 4.09 -2.46 0.84
CA PHE A 52 5.05 -1.71 0.06
C PHE A 52 6.27 -1.29 0.88
N CYS A 53 7.43 -1.30 0.24
CA CYS A 53 8.69 -0.84 0.80
C CYS A 53 9.19 0.39 0.06
N LEU A 54 9.60 1.40 0.80
CA LEU A 54 10.16 2.64 0.30
C LEU A 54 11.57 2.84 0.86
N THR A 55 12.42 3.48 0.07
CA THR A 55 13.73 3.99 0.49
C THR A 55 13.94 5.38 -0.11
N ASP A 56 15.04 6.03 0.20
CA ASP A 56 15.40 7.33 -0.36
C ASP A 56 14.35 8.40 -0.05
N ALA A 57 13.84 8.40 1.18
CA ALA A 57 12.80 9.32 1.65
C ALA A 57 13.28 10.03 2.91
N GLU A 58 13.07 11.34 3.02
CA GLU A 58 13.44 12.13 4.20
C GLU A 58 12.40 13.23 4.42
N GLY A 59 11.91 13.38 5.65
CA GLY A 59 10.86 14.33 6.03
C GLY A 59 9.49 13.67 6.27
N GLN A 60 8.45 14.50 6.31
CA GLN A 60 7.07 14.07 6.55
C GLN A 60 6.35 13.73 5.23
N TYR A 61 5.81 12.52 5.15
CA TYR A 61 5.07 12.04 3.98
C TYR A 61 3.64 11.64 4.34
N GLU A 62 2.72 11.99 3.44
CA GLU A 62 1.36 11.46 3.41
C GLU A 62 1.24 10.51 2.24
N PHE A 63 0.89 9.26 2.52
CA PHE A 63 0.77 8.23 1.50
C PHE A 63 -0.69 7.95 1.22
N GLU A 64 -1.06 8.00 -0.06
CA GLU A 64 -2.38 7.65 -0.58
C GLU A 64 -2.25 6.51 -1.59
N LEU A 65 -2.96 5.42 -1.33
CA LEU A 65 -3.15 4.29 -2.22
C LEU A 65 -4.49 4.48 -2.93
N ARG A 66 -4.48 4.45 -4.26
CA ARG A 66 -5.67 4.60 -5.10
C ARG A 66 -5.80 3.41 -6.03
N LEU A 67 -6.98 2.79 -6.01
CA LEU A 67 -7.36 1.78 -7.00
C LEU A 67 -8.18 2.47 -8.09
N VAL A 68 -7.66 2.45 -9.32
CA VAL A 68 -8.30 3.12 -10.46
C VAL A 68 -8.64 2.07 -11.52
N TYR A 69 -9.89 2.11 -12.00
CA TYR A 69 -10.30 1.35 -13.16
C TYR A 69 -9.85 2.09 -14.42
N LEU A 70 -8.80 1.58 -15.05
CA LEU A 70 -8.08 2.25 -16.13
C LEU A 70 -8.94 2.53 -17.38
N ASP A 71 -9.89 1.65 -17.72
CA ASP A 71 -10.70 1.83 -18.93
C ASP A 71 -11.66 3.03 -18.84
N GLN A 72 -12.12 3.35 -17.63
CA GLN A 72 -13.07 4.44 -17.36
C GLN A 72 -12.44 5.59 -16.57
N ASP A 73 -11.14 5.51 -16.28
CA ASP A 73 -10.39 6.40 -15.39
C ASP A 73 -11.13 6.67 -14.06
N GLN A 74 -11.79 5.64 -13.53
CA GLN A 74 -12.68 5.75 -12.38
C GLN A 74 -11.97 5.29 -11.11
N LEU A 75 -11.99 6.14 -10.07
CA LEU A 75 -11.52 5.78 -8.74
C LEU A 75 -12.49 4.78 -8.09
N ILE A 76 -11.99 3.57 -7.81
CA ILE A 76 -12.74 2.46 -7.22
C ILE A 76 -12.58 2.45 -5.70
N GLY A 77 -11.40 2.82 -5.21
CA GLY A 77 -11.13 2.86 -3.78
C GLY A 77 -9.87 3.63 -3.42
N THR A 78 -9.83 4.11 -2.18
CA THR A 78 -8.70 4.83 -1.61
C THR A 78 -8.36 4.30 -0.23
N ALA A 79 -7.07 4.27 0.09
CA ALA A 79 -6.60 4.08 1.44
C ALA A 79 -5.48 5.08 1.72
N SER A 80 -5.52 5.71 2.89
CA SER A 80 -4.50 6.67 3.31
C SER A 80 -3.78 6.13 4.52
N LEU A 81 -2.47 6.34 4.58
CA LEU A 81 -1.69 6.08 5.79
C LEU A 81 -1.63 7.36 6.63
N PRO A 82 -1.50 7.23 7.97
CA PRO A 82 -1.18 8.39 8.81
C PRO A 82 0.15 9.01 8.37
N SER A 83 0.33 10.31 8.63
CA SER A 83 1.56 11.02 8.30
C SER A 83 2.77 10.31 8.90
N VAL A 84 3.74 9.96 8.06
CA VAL A 84 4.95 9.23 8.45
C VAL A 84 6.12 10.20 8.45
N ASP A 85 6.80 10.30 9.59
CA ASP A 85 8.06 11.05 9.73
C ASP A 85 9.24 10.12 9.45
N ILE A 86 9.92 10.33 8.32
CA ILE A 86 11.09 9.57 7.90
C ILE A 86 12.35 10.38 8.21
N LYS A 87 13.12 9.90 9.20
CA LYS A 87 14.30 10.60 9.70
C LYS A 87 15.61 10.21 9.03
N ASP A 88 15.66 9.02 8.44
CA ASP A 88 16.86 8.48 7.80
C ASP A 88 16.55 8.09 6.36
N ARG A 89 17.18 8.83 5.44
CA ARG A 89 17.06 8.65 4.00
C ARG A 89 17.48 7.26 3.52
N LEU A 90 18.47 6.66 4.17
CA LEU A 90 19.03 5.35 3.78
C LEU A 90 18.24 4.18 4.38
N GLN A 91 17.33 4.45 5.31
CA GLN A 91 16.53 3.41 5.94
C GLN A 91 15.39 2.95 5.02
N ILE A 92 15.24 1.63 4.92
CA ILE A 92 14.11 1.01 4.24
C ILE A 92 12.91 1.03 5.18
N HIS A 93 11.81 1.60 4.71
CA HIS A 93 10.55 1.68 5.43
C HIS A 93 9.51 0.81 4.73
N ASP A 94 9.01 -0.20 5.44
CA ASP A 94 7.97 -1.09 4.94
C ASP A 94 6.63 -0.82 5.62
N PHE A 95 5.57 -0.80 4.83
CA PHE A 95 4.21 -0.49 5.24
C PHE A 95 3.26 -1.59 4.78
N GLY A 96 2.23 -1.82 5.59
CA GLY A 96 1.16 -2.78 5.30
C GLY A 96 -0.18 -2.13 5.55
N VAL A 97 -1.05 -2.12 4.55
CA VAL A 97 -2.39 -1.55 4.62
C VAL A 97 -3.41 -2.59 4.22
N ASN A 98 -4.46 -2.75 5.01
CA ASN A 98 -5.61 -3.57 4.66
C ASN A 98 -6.77 -2.66 4.27
N ILE A 99 -7.34 -2.92 3.10
CA ILE A 99 -8.46 -2.19 2.51
C ILE A 99 -9.72 -3.01 2.80
N PRO A 100 -10.65 -2.50 3.64
CA PRO A 100 -11.72 -3.31 4.25
C PRO A 100 -12.85 -3.75 3.29
N ALA A 101 -12.91 -3.25 2.07
CA ALA A 101 -13.64 -3.83 0.92
C ALA A 101 -13.41 -2.93 -0.29
N LEU A 102 -13.35 -3.50 -1.49
CA LEU A 102 -13.37 -2.76 -2.75
C LEU A 102 -14.75 -2.94 -3.38
N VAL A 103 -15.43 -1.84 -3.73
CA VAL A 103 -16.80 -1.82 -4.28
C VAL A 103 -16.75 -1.48 -5.76
#